data_AF-A0A7U4DD03-F1
#
_entry.id   AF-A0A7U4DD03-F1
#
_cell.length_a   1.000
_cell.length_b   1.000
_cell.length_c   1.000
_cell.angle_alpha   90.00
_cell.angle_beta   90.00
_cell.angle_gamma   90.00
#
_symmetry.space_group_name_H-M   'P 1'
#
loop_
_entity.id
_entity.type
_entity.pdbx_description
1 polymer ?
#
loop_
_entity_poly.entity_id
_entity_poly.type
_entity_poly.pdbx_seq_one_letter_code
_entity_poly.pdbx_strand_id
1 'polypeptide(L)' 'MKTKITELFEIEHPIIQGGMHYVGFAELAAAVSNAGGLGIITGLTQRTPENLAKEIARCREMTDKPFG' A
#
# COMPACT_ATOMS: atom_id res chain seq x y z
N MET A 1 19.14 3.83 -1.19
CA MET A 1 19.34 4.86 -2.25
C MET A 1 18.39 6.01 -1.94
N LYS A 2 18.85 7.27 -1.92
CA LYS A 2 17.95 8.41 -1.70
C LYS A 2 17.54 9.02 -3.04
N THR A 3 16.24 9.22 -3.23
CA THR A 3 15.63 9.84 -4.41
C THR A 3 14.48 10.75 -3.95
N LYS A 4 13.98 11.61 -4.84
CA LYS A 4 12.79 12.43 -4.57
C LYS A 4 11.58 11.59 -4.12
N ILE A 5 11.44 10.35 -4.60
CA ILE A 5 10.34 9.45 -4.26
C ILE A 5 10.46 8.92 -2.83
N THR A 6 11.66 8.46 -2.45
CA THR A 6 11.90 7.96 -1.09
C THR A 6 11.72 9.05 -0.04
N GLU A 7 12.10 10.30 -0.37
CA GLU A 7 11.95 11.45 0.52
C GLU A 7 10.51 11.95 0.60
N LEU A 8 9.78 11.97 -0.52
CA LEU A 8 8.39 12.44 -0.56
C LEU A 8 7.42 11.51 0.19
N PHE A 9 7.60 10.19 0.07
CA PHE A 9 6.68 9.19 0.65
C PHE A 9 7.22 8.52 1.90
N GLU A 10 8.40 8.89 2.37
CA GLU A 10 9.04 8.32 3.57
C GLU A 10 9.22 6.79 3.49
N ILE A 11 9.69 6.31 2.33
CA ILE A 11 9.96 4.89 2.05
C ILE A 11 11.46 4.60 1.84
N GLU A 12 11.90 3.36 2.05
CA GLU A 12 13.31 2.97 2.00
C GLU A 12 13.82 2.76 0.56
N HIS A 13 12.96 2.23 -0.29
CA HIS A 13 13.28 1.85 -1.66
C HIS A 13 12.43 2.67 -2.64
N PRO A 14 12.98 3.19 -3.74
CA PRO A 14 12.22 3.91 -4.77
C PRO A 14 11.42 2.92 -5.64
N ILE A 15 10.68 2.02 -5.01
CA ILE A 15 9.91 0.94 -5.62
C ILE A 15 8.46 1.10 -5.16
N ILE A 16 7.56 1.20 -6.13
CA ILE A 16 6.12 1.35 -5.90
C ILE A 16 5.44 0.13 -6.48
N GLN A 17 4.63 -0.54 -5.66
CA GLN A 17 3.70 -1.54 -6.16
C GLN A 17 2.47 -0.81 -6.70
N GLY A 18 2.32 -0.75 -8.02
CA GLY A 18 1.18 -0.10 -8.68
C GLY A 18 -0.15 -0.81 -8.41
N GLY A 19 -1.27 -0.13 -8.66
CA GLY A 19 -2.60 -0.73 -8.51
C GLY A 19 -2.78 -2.00 -9.37
N MET A 20 -3.22 -3.08 -8.73
CA MET A 20 -3.43 -4.39 -9.35
C MET A 20 -4.83 -4.89 -9.03
N HIS A 21 -5.70 -4.87 -10.03
CA HIS A 21 -7.08 -5.32 -9.87
C HIS A 21 -7.13 -6.79 -9.45
N TYR A 22 -7.98 -7.12 -8.46
CA TYR A 22 -8.10 -8.44 -7.83
C TYR A 22 -6.87 -8.98 -7.08
N VAL A 23 -5.79 -8.19 -6.92
CA VAL A 23 -4.57 -8.67 -6.24
C VAL A 23 -4.03 -7.65 -5.22
N GLY A 24 -4.24 -6.35 -5.45
CA GLY A 24 -3.88 -5.27 -4.52
C GLY A 24 -4.82 -5.17 -3.31
N PHE A 25 -4.82 -6.20 -2.48
CA PHE A 25 -5.48 -6.24 -1.17
C PHE A 25 -4.53 -5.80 -0.04
N ALA A 26 -5.04 -5.73 1.19
CA ALA A 26 -4.28 -5.34 2.37
C ALA A 26 -2.99 -6.15 2.54
N GLU A 27 -3.02 -7.47 2.30
CA GLU A 27 -1.87 -8.36 2.49
C GLU A 27 -0.70 -7.99 1.57
N LEU A 28 -1.00 -7.66 0.31
CA LEU A 28 0.03 -7.30 -0.66
C LEU A 28 0.59 -5.91 -0.39
N ALA A 29 -0.31 -4.94 -0.14
CA ALA A 29 0.11 -3.58 0.18
C ALA A 29 1.00 -3.56 1.44
N ALA A 30 0.56 -4.23 2.52
CA ALA A 30 1.32 -4.32 3.77
C ALA A 30 2.67 -5.04 3.57
N ALA A 31 2.71 -6.13 2.80
CA ALA A 31 3.96 -6.84 2.52
C ALA A 31 4.99 -5.93 1.81
N VAL A 32 4.55 -5.18 0.79
CA VAL A 32 5.42 -4.24 0.06
C VAL A 32 5.89 -3.10 0.96
N SER A 33 4.99 -2.50 1.74
CA SER A 33 5.33 -1.44 2.69
C SER A 33 6.31 -1.95 3.75
N ASN A 34 6.08 -3.13 4.32
CA ASN A 34 6.99 -3.78 5.27
C ASN A 34 8.37 -4.04 4.67
N ALA A 35 8.46 -4.39 3.38
CA ALA A 35 9.70 -4.55 2.64
C ALA A 35 10.40 -3.22 2.26
N GLY A 36 9.82 -2.06 2.60
CA GLY A 36 10.44 -0.75 2.40
C GLY A 36 10.04 -0.04 1.10
N GLY A 37 9.11 -0.59 0.32
CA GLY A 37 8.49 0.09 -0.84
C GLY A 37 7.21 0.83 -0.47
N LEU A 38 6.49 1.32 -1.48
CA LEU A 38 5.13 1.86 -1.32
C LEU A 38 4.11 0.83 -1.83
N GLY A 39 3.42 0.16 -0.90
CA GLY A 39 2.28 -0.72 -1.20
C GLY A 39 1.01 0.07 -1.52
N ILE A 40 0.15 -0.45 -2.40
CA ILE A 40 -1.10 0.20 -2.82
C ILE A 40 -2.29 -0.76 -2.75
N ILE A 41 -3.32 -0.38 -2.00
CA ILE A 41 -4.64 -1.02 -2.04
C ILE A 41 -5.38 -0.53 -3.28
N THR A 42 -5.82 -1.46 -4.12
CA THR A 42 -6.55 -1.11 -5.34
C THR A 42 -8.01 -0.85 -5.02
N GLY A 43 -8.40 0.43 -4.98
CA GLY A 43 -9.75 0.86 -4.60
C GLY A 43 -10.88 0.12 -5.34
N LEU A 44 -10.76 -0.02 -6.67
CA LEU A 44 -11.77 -0.69 -7.49
C LEU A 44 -11.81 -2.22 -7.36
N THR A 45 -10.85 -2.83 -6.65
CA THR A 45 -10.98 -4.24 -6.24
C THR A 45 -12.09 -4.40 -5.18
N GLN A 46 -12.35 -3.34 -4.41
CA GLN A 46 -13.42 -3.31 -3.42
C GLN A 46 -14.74 -2.92 -4.08
N ARG A 47 -15.81 -3.67 -3.77
CA ARG A 47 -17.12 -3.49 -4.42
C ARG A 47 -17.83 -2.20 -4.00
N THR A 48 -17.52 -1.67 -2.81
CA THR A 48 -18.14 -0.46 -2.27
C THR A 48 -17.11 0.40 -1.53
N PRO A 49 -17.37 1.71 -1.36
CA PRO A 49 -16.51 2.59 -0.57
C PRO A 49 -16.32 2.13 0.89
N GLU A 50 -17.33 1.53 1.50
CA GLU A 50 -17.25 1.00 2.87
C GLU A 50 -16.30 -0.20 2.94
N ASN A 51 -16.29 -1.04 1.90
CA ASN A 51 -15.33 -2.15 1.81
C ASN A 51 -13.90 -1.63 1.63
N LEU A 52 -13.70 -0.55 0.88
CA LEU A 52 -12.40 0.11 0.81
C LEU A 52 -11.95 0.66 2.17
N ALA A 53 -12.84 1.32 2.92
CA ALA A 53 -12.51 1.80 4.27
C ALA A 53 -12.11 0.66 5.21
N LYS A 54 -12.82 -0.47 5.16
CA LYS A 54 -12.47 -1.69 5.92
C LYS A 54 -11.13 -2.27 5.49
N GLU A 55 -10.84 -2.30 4.19
CA GLU A 55 -9.58 -2.83 3.66
C GLU A 55 -8.39 -1.96 4.09
N ILE A 56 -8.56 -0.63 4.09
CA ILE A 56 -7.56 0.32 4.61
C ILE A 56 -7.32 0.08 6.10
N ALA A 57 -8.38 -0.09 6.90
CA ALA A 57 -8.25 -0.38 8.33
C ALA A 57 -7.50 -1.71 8.55
N ARG A 58 -7.85 -2.76 7.81
CA ARG A 58 -7.18 -4.06 7.84
C ARG A 58 -5.70 -3.98 7.49
N CYS A 59 -5.31 -3.16 6.50
CA CYS A 59 -3.91 -2.96 6.15
C CYS A 59 -3.12 -2.30 7.30
N ARG A 60 -3.72 -1.34 8.01
CA ARG A 60 -3.11 -0.70 9.20
C ARG A 60 -2.89 -1.67 10.37
N GLU A 61 -3.62 -2.78 10.42
CA GLU A 61 -3.36 -3.85 11.41
C GLU A 61 -2.13 -4.70 11.04
N MET A 62 -1.65 -4.63 9.79
CA MET A 62 -0.55 -5.45 9.26
C MET A 62 0.75 -4.68 9.05
N THR A 63 0.71 -3.35 9.04
CA THR A 63 1.90 -2.50 8.89
C THR A 63 1.70 -1.14 9.55
N ASP A 64 2.76 -0.66 10.20
CA ASP A 64 2.86 0.73 10.69
C ASP A 64 3.52 1.67 9.65
N LYS A 65 3.91 1.14 8.48
CA LYS A 65 4.59 1.90 7.41
C LYS A 65 3.59 2.54 6.44
N PRO A 66 3.98 3.62 5.73
CA PRO A 66 3.13 4.26 4.73
C PRO A 66 2.67 3.30 3.62
N PHE A 67 1.41 3.44 3.19
CA PHE A 67 0.83 2.76 2.03
C PHE A 67 -0.21 3.67 1.35
N GLY A 68 -0.53 3.38 0.09
CA GLY A 68 -1.50 4.09 -0.75
C GLY A 68 -2.76 3.30 -1.07
#